data_AF-A0A8T1RYH9-F1
#
_entry.id   AF-A0A8T1RYH9-F1
#
_cell.length_a   1.000
_cell.length_b   1.000
_cell.length_c   1.000
_cell.angle_alpha   90.00
_cell.angle_beta   90.00
_cell.angle_gamma   90.00
#
_symmetry.space_group_name_H-M   'P 1'
#
loop_
_entity.id
_entity.type
_entity.pdbx_description
1 polymer ?
#
loop_
_entity_poly.entity_id
_entity_poly.type
_entity_poly.pdbx_seq_one_letter_code
_entity_poly.pdbx_strand_id
1 'polypeptide(L)'
;QPETVQEALRFALDVIGGKYNSAKKDNDFIYHEAVPALDTLQSVKGATLVKALPVNPTDPAVTGPDIFAKLVPMAAHEASSLYSEEKAKLLREVMAKIEAKNEVLEYVCPETVPACGVFLAGV
;
A
#
# COMPACT_ATOMS: atom_id res chain seq x y z
N GLN A 1 -4.39 -40.36 -12.68
CA GLN A 1 -4.18 -39.88 -11.29
C GLN A 1 -4.74 -40.79 -10.17
N PRO A 2 -5.63 -41.80 -10.37
CA PRO A 2 -6.04 -42.66 -9.24
C PRO A 2 -4.99 -43.71 -8.85
N GLU A 3 -4.20 -44.21 -9.82
CA GLU A 3 -3.17 -45.25 -9.60
C GLU A 3 -2.10 -44.84 -8.57
N THR A 4 -1.63 -43.59 -8.60
CA THR A 4 -0.61 -43.07 -7.68
C THR A 4 -1.07 -43.03 -6.23
N VAL A 5 -2.35 -42.77 -6.01
CA VAL A 5 -2.95 -42.78 -4.67
C VAL A 5 -3.07 -44.21 -4.15
N GLN A 6 -3.45 -45.13 -5.03
CA GLN A 6 -3.61 -46.54 -4.68
C GLN A 6 -2.27 -47.21 -4.35
N GLU A 7 -1.20 -46.88 -5.07
CA GLU A 7 0.14 -47.36 -4.78
C GLU A 7 0.67 -46.84 -3.43
N ALA A 8 0.51 -45.54 -3.16
CA ALA A 8 0.90 -44.95 -1.87
C ALA A 8 0.13 -45.57 -0.69
N LEU A 9 -1.16 -45.83 -0.88
CA LEU A 9 -1.99 -46.47 0.14
C LEU A 9 -1.54 -47.92 0.41
N ARG A 10 -1.27 -48.70 -0.65
CA ARG A 10 -0.75 -50.07 -0.52
C ARG A 10 0.56 -50.11 0.26
N PHE A 11 1.50 -49.23 -0.09
CA PHE A 11 2.77 -49.12 0.63
C PHE A 11 2.57 -48.80 2.12
N ALA A 12 1.71 -47.82 2.44
CA ALA A 12 1.42 -47.46 3.82
C ALA A 12 0.77 -48.63 4.60
N LEU A 13 -0.15 -49.36 3.98
CA LEU A 13 -0.82 -50.50 4.59
C LEU A 13 0.15 -51.64 4.90
N ASP A 14 1.08 -51.95 4.00
CA ASP A 14 2.07 -53.01 4.22
C ASP A 14 2.99 -52.67 5.40
N VAL A 15 3.46 -51.42 5.48
CA VAL A 15 4.33 -50.95 6.57
C VAL A 15 3.58 -50.94 7.91
N ILE A 16 2.36 -50.38 7.94
CA ILE A 16 1.55 -50.28 9.16
C ILE A 16 1.14 -51.68 9.63
N GLY A 17 0.68 -52.54 8.73
CA GLY A 17 0.26 -53.90 9.04
C GLY A 17 1.41 -54.76 9.59
N GLY A 18 2.59 -54.66 8.97
CA GLY A 18 3.78 -55.34 9.47
C GLY A 18 4.18 -54.89 10.87
N LYS A 19 4.21 -53.58 11.12
CA LYS A 19 4.54 -53.02 12.45
C LYS A 19 3.50 -53.37 13.50
N TYR A 20 2.21 -53.31 13.17
CA TYR A 20 1.12 -53.69 14.06
C TYR A 20 1.20 -55.16 14.48
N ASN A 21 1.37 -56.08 13.52
CA ASN A 21 1.43 -57.51 13.82
C ASN A 21 2.64 -57.86 14.69
N SER A 22 3.80 -57.23 14.45
CA SER A 22 4.99 -57.42 15.29
C SER A 22 4.74 -56.91 16.71
N ALA A 23 4.24 -55.67 16.86
CA ALA A 23 3.98 -55.07 18.17
C ALA A 23 2.94 -55.86 18.96
N LYS A 24 1.90 -56.37 18.29
CA LYS A 24 0.90 -57.25 18.92
C LYS A 24 1.52 -58.54 19.41
N LYS A 25 2.34 -59.20 18.58
CA LYS A 25 3.03 -60.43 18.97
C LYS A 25 3.96 -60.18 20.16
N ASP A 26 4.75 -59.12 20.12
CA ASP A 26 5.66 -58.81 21.23
C ASP A 26 4.88 -58.50 22.52
N ASN A 27 3.73 -57.82 22.42
CA ASN A 27 2.88 -57.57 23.58
C ASN A 27 2.23 -58.85 24.12
N ASP A 28 1.74 -59.74 23.25
CA ASP A 28 1.07 -60.99 23.62
C ASP A 28 2.05 -62.02 24.24
N PHE A 29 3.35 -61.98 23.88
CA PHE A 29 4.34 -62.98 24.32
C PHE A 29 5.37 -62.45 25.33
N ILE A 30 5.67 -61.15 25.34
CA ILE A 30 6.74 -60.56 26.16
C ILE A 30 6.16 -59.59 27.17
N TYR A 31 5.50 -58.51 26.73
CA TYR A 31 5.23 -57.36 27.60
C TYR A 31 3.92 -57.46 28.41
N HIS A 32 2.89 -58.13 27.88
CA HIS A 32 1.58 -58.30 28.52
C HIS A 32 0.95 -56.99 29.02
N GLU A 33 1.19 -55.87 28.33
CA GLU A 33 0.60 -54.58 28.70
C GLU A 33 -0.84 -54.46 28.18
N ALA A 34 -1.69 -53.79 28.94
CA ALA A 34 -3.06 -53.53 28.55
C ALA A 34 -3.11 -52.45 27.44
N VAL A 35 -3.82 -52.73 26.35
CA VAL A 35 -3.97 -51.78 25.23
C VAL A 35 -4.90 -50.64 25.67
N PRO A 36 -4.42 -49.38 25.71
CA PRO A 36 -5.25 -48.24 26.12
C PRO A 36 -6.29 -47.89 25.07
N ALA A 37 -7.45 -47.41 25.51
CA ALA A 37 -8.51 -46.93 24.62
C ALA A 37 -8.10 -45.59 23.96
N LEU A 38 -8.57 -45.34 22.73
CA LEU A 38 -8.21 -44.16 21.95
C LEU A 38 -8.51 -42.84 22.69
N ASP A 39 -9.56 -42.80 23.50
CA ASP A 39 -9.98 -41.61 24.26
C ASP A 39 -9.06 -41.28 25.43
N THR A 40 -8.26 -42.26 25.88
CA THR A 40 -7.30 -42.07 26.99
C THR A 40 -5.94 -41.56 26.50
N LEU A 41 -5.72 -41.60 25.19
CA LEU A 41 -4.49 -41.12 24.58
C LEU A 41 -4.49 -39.59 24.43
N GLN A 42 -3.35 -38.98 24.65
CA GLN A 42 -3.18 -37.55 24.42
C GLN A 42 -3.34 -37.25 22.93
N SER A 43 -4.27 -36.35 22.58
CA SER A 43 -4.48 -35.91 21.20
C SER A 43 -3.19 -35.31 20.62
N VAL A 44 -2.77 -35.82 19.46
CA VAL A 44 -1.63 -35.26 18.73
C VAL A 44 -2.01 -33.87 18.22
N LYS A 45 -1.30 -32.84 18.70
CA LYS A 45 -1.48 -31.47 18.20
C LYS A 45 -0.73 -31.35 16.88
N GLY A 46 -1.44 -30.98 15.81
CA GLY A 46 -0.83 -30.68 14.53
C GLY A 46 0.11 -29.49 14.62
N ALA A 47 1.30 -29.60 14.04
CA ALA A 47 2.22 -28.48 13.89
C ALA A 47 1.98 -27.82 12.54
N THR A 48 1.42 -26.60 12.53
CA THR A 48 1.24 -25.81 11.31
C THR A 48 2.57 -25.16 10.92
N LEU A 49 3.31 -25.81 10.01
CA LEU A 49 4.62 -25.34 9.55
C LEU A 49 4.53 -24.42 8.32
N VAL A 50 3.35 -24.26 7.73
CA VAL A 50 3.12 -23.41 6.56
C VAL A 50 2.25 -22.21 6.96
N LYS A 51 2.76 -21.02 6.65
CA LYS A 51 2.00 -19.77 6.69
C LYS A 51 1.75 -19.35 5.25
N ALA A 52 0.55 -18.81 4.97
CA ALA A 52 0.27 -18.24 3.66
C ALA A 52 1.27 -17.10 3.38
N LEU A 53 1.91 -17.13 2.22
CA LEU A 53 2.79 -16.05 1.80
C LEU A 53 1.92 -14.83 1.40
N PRO A 54 2.25 -13.62 1.88
CA PRO A 54 1.55 -12.42 1.45
C PRO A 54 1.88 -12.14 -0.02
N VAL A 55 0.85 -11.98 -0.85
CA VAL A 55 1.00 -11.54 -2.23
C VAL A 55 0.81 -10.03 -2.24
N ASN A 56 1.87 -9.28 -2.56
CA ASN A 56 1.79 -7.83 -2.76
C ASN A 56 1.55 -7.55 -4.25
N PRO A 57 0.37 -7.06 -4.66
CA PRO A 57 0.07 -6.78 -6.07
C PRO A 57 0.84 -5.58 -6.63
N THR A 58 1.45 -4.79 -5.76
CA THR A 58 2.23 -3.59 -6.10
C THR A 58 3.73 -3.84 -6.05
N ASP A 59 4.19 -5.09 -6.02
CA ASP A 59 5.62 -5.39 -6.02
C ASP A 59 6.23 -5.00 -7.38
N PRO A 60 7.16 -4.01 -7.42
CA PRO A 60 7.81 -3.59 -8.66
C PRO A 60 8.58 -4.72 -9.35
N ALA A 61 8.98 -5.77 -8.61
CA ALA A 61 9.66 -6.94 -9.15
C ALA A 61 8.73 -7.87 -9.95
N VAL A 62 7.41 -7.86 -9.67
CA VAL A 62 6.42 -8.71 -10.34
C VAL A 62 5.62 -7.92 -11.38
N THR A 63 5.31 -6.65 -11.10
CA THR A 63 4.40 -5.83 -11.90
C THR A 63 5.14 -4.93 -12.91
N GLY A 64 6.44 -4.71 -12.74
CA GLY A 64 7.24 -3.84 -13.61
C GLY A 64 6.95 -2.35 -13.43
N PRO A 65 7.60 -1.46 -14.21
CA PRO A 65 7.40 -0.02 -14.10
C PRO A 65 5.98 0.38 -14.50
N ASP A 66 5.36 1.23 -13.67
CA ASP A 66 3.98 1.71 -13.86
C ASP A 66 3.81 2.44 -15.19
N ILE A 67 2.97 1.87 -16.06
CA ILE A 67 2.65 2.39 -17.40
C ILE A 67 1.82 3.68 -17.37
N PHE A 68 1.18 4.00 -16.24
CA PHE A 68 0.38 5.20 -16.04
C PHE A 68 1.07 6.25 -15.16
N ALA A 69 2.35 6.10 -14.84
CA ALA A 69 3.09 7.08 -14.02
C ALA A 69 3.08 8.52 -14.59
N LYS A 70 2.87 8.68 -15.90
CA LYS A 70 2.74 9.98 -16.57
C LYS A 70 1.32 10.54 -16.54
N LEU A 71 0.33 9.73 -16.18
CA LEU A 71 -1.08 10.10 -16.19
C LEU A 71 -1.43 10.71 -14.84
N VAL A 72 -1.63 12.03 -14.82
CA VAL A 72 -2.00 12.76 -13.62
C VAL A 72 -3.42 12.36 -13.21
N PRO A 73 -3.66 11.93 -11.96
CA PRO A 73 -5.00 11.59 -11.50
C PRO A 73 -5.97 12.75 -11.67
N MET A 74 -7.23 12.46 -12.04
CA MET A 74 -8.27 13.47 -12.25
C MET A 74 -8.39 14.44 -11.07
N ALA A 75 -8.27 13.93 -9.83
CA ALA A 75 -8.30 14.73 -8.62
C ALA A 75 -7.17 15.77 -8.54
N ALA A 76 -5.97 15.46 -9.02
CA ALA A 76 -4.86 16.40 -9.07
C ALA A 76 -5.04 17.44 -10.19
N HIS A 77 -5.67 17.06 -11.31
CA HIS A 77 -6.01 17.99 -12.39
C HIS A 77 -7.12 18.97 -11.99
N GLU A 78 -8.15 18.49 -11.30
CA GLU A 78 -9.26 19.31 -10.79
C GLU A 78 -8.76 20.31 -9.74
N ALA A 79 -7.98 19.85 -8.76
CA ALA A 79 -7.38 20.71 -7.76
C ALA A 79 -6.44 21.77 -8.36
N SER A 80 -5.65 21.39 -9.37
CA SER A 80 -4.77 22.32 -10.10
C SER A 80 -5.56 23.38 -10.89
N SER A 81 -6.68 22.97 -11.49
CA SER A 81 -7.59 23.88 -12.21
C SER A 81 -8.21 24.91 -11.27
N LEU A 82 -8.75 24.46 -10.13
CA LEU A 82 -9.33 25.34 -9.10
C LEU A 82 -8.28 26.33 -8.54
N TYR A 83 -7.08 25.85 -8.22
CA TYR A 83 -6.00 26.72 -7.74
C TYR A 83 -5.61 27.79 -8.77
N SER A 84 -5.55 27.42 -10.05
CA SER A 84 -5.22 28.35 -11.13
C SER A 84 -6.28 29.43 -11.32
N GLU A 85 -7.55 29.07 -11.16
CA GLU A 85 -8.68 29.99 -11.23
C GLU A 85 -8.67 31.02 -10.07
N GLU A 86 -8.52 30.55 -8.83
CA GLU A 86 -8.45 31.42 -7.65
C GLU A 86 -7.23 32.35 -7.70
N LYS A 87 -6.07 31.85 -8.17
CA LYS A 87 -4.88 32.68 -8.39
C LYS A 87 -5.14 33.79 -9.41
N ALA A 88 -5.80 33.47 -10.52
CA ALA A 88 -6.12 34.46 -11.56
C ALA A 88 -7.13 35.50 -11.06
N LYS A 89 -8.12 35.09 -10.27
CA LYS A 89 -9.08 35.99 -9.63
C LYS A 89 -8.40 36.97 -8.67
N LEU A 90 -7.53 36.47 -7.79
CA LEU A 90 -6.76 37.30 -6.87
C LEU A 90 -5.87 38.31 -7.62
N LEU A 91 -5.19 37.86 -8.68
CA LEU A 91 -4.32 38.72 -9.48
C LEU A 91 -5.13 39.86 -10.13
N ARG A 92 -6.30 39.56 -10.71
CA ARG A 92 -7.20 40.59 -11.26
C ARG A 92 -7.68 41.59 -10.21
N GLU A 93 -8.05 41.13 -9.02
CA GLU A 93 -8.51 42.01 -7.94
C GLU A 93 -7.39 42.96 -7.48
N VAL A 94 -6.17 42.44 -7.33
CA VAL A 94 -5.01 43.24 -6.93
C VAL A 94 -4.64 44.23 -8.03
N MET A 95 -4.63 43.83 -9.30
CA MET A 95 -4.39 44.76 -10.42
C MET A 95 -5.43 45.87 -10.45
N ALA A 96 -6.72 45.56 -10.30
CA ALA A 96 -7.78 46.56 -10.27
C ALA A 96 -7.61 47.56 -9.11
N LYS A 97 -7.19 47.09 -7.92
CA LYS A 97 -6.87 47.97 -6.79
C LYS A 97 -5.66 48.86 -7.07
N ILE A 98 -4.64 48.33 -7.73
CA ILE A 98 -3.45 49.10 -8.13
C ILE A 98 -3.85 50.18 -9.14
N GLU A 99 -4.60 49.82 -10.19
CA GLU A 99 -5.07 50.75 -11.22
C GLU A 99 -5.92 51.88 -10.60
N ALA A 100 -6.88 51.55 -9.74
CA ALA A 100 -7.70 52.56 -9.06
C ALA A 100 -6.86 53.51 -8.18
N LYS A 101 -5.83 52.98 -7.49
CA LYS A 101 -4.91 53.82 -6.70
C LYS A 101 -4.01 54.67 -7.59
N ASN A 102 -3.61 54.15 -8.75
CA ASN A 102 -2.79 54.86 -9.71
C ASN A 102 -3.57 56.00 -10.37
N GLU A 103 -4.85 55.78 -10.70
CA GLU A 103 -5.76 56.82 -11.22
C GLU A 103 -5.97 57.93 -10.18
N VAL A 104 -6.17 57.57 -8.90
CA VAL A 104 -6.25 58.56 -7.81
C VAL A 104 -4.93 59.33 -7.66
N LEU A 105 -3.78 58.66 -7.77
CA LEU A 105 -2.48 59.32 -7.70
C LEU A 105 -2.29 60.31 -8.84
N GLU A 106 -2.71 59.95 -10.05
CA GLU A 106 -2.66 60.81 -11.24
C GLU A 106 -3.60 62.02 -11.09
N TYR A 107 -4.80 61.80 -10.55
CA TYR A 107 -5.76 62.88 -10.27
C TYR A 107 -5.28 63.82 -9.13
N VAL A 108 -4.67 63.28 -8.08
CA VAL A 108 -4.17 64.04 -6.93
C VAL A 108 -2.84 64.74 -7.25
N CYS A 109 -2.08 64.23 -8.23
CA CYS A 109 -0.84 64.81 -8.70
C CYS A 109 -0.95 65.23 -10.19
N PRO A 110 -1.79 66.23 -10.52
CA PRO A 110 -1.75 66.82 -11.84
C PRO A 110 -0.49 67.70 -11.89
N GLU A 111 0.58 67.14 -12.44
CA GLU A 111 1.62 67.91 -13.13
C GLU A 111 2.33 69.01 -12.32
N THR A 112 3.04 68.69 -11.22
CA THR A 112 4.05 69.62 -10.63
C THR A 112 5.31 68.97 -10.04
N VAL A 113 5.67 67.75 -10.46
CA VAL A 113 6.93 67.09 -10.00
C VAL A 113 8.18 67.42 -10.86
N PRO A 114 8.33 68.61 -11.47
CA PRO A 114 9.68 69.16 -11.68
C PRO A 114 9.98 70.41 -10.85
N ALA A 115 9.01 71.03 -10.16
CA ALA A 115 9.21 72.34 -9.56
C ALA A 115 9.79 72.31 -8.13
N CYS A 116 9.62 71.21 -7.39
CA CYS A 116 10.09 71.15 -5.99
C CYS A 116 11.60 70.86 -5.84
N GLY A 117 12.31 70.55 -6.94
CA GLY A 117 13.75 70.29 -6.95
C GLY A 117 14.63 71.47 -7.38
N VAL A 118 14.07 72.55 -7.93
CA VAL A 118 14.87 73.64 -8.53
C VAL A 118 15.05 74.84 -7.59
N PHE A 119 14.29 74.94 -6.49
CA PHE A 119 14.34 76.12 -5.61
C PHE A 119 15.42 76.09 -4.50
N LEU A 120 16.23 75.03 -4.40
CA LEU A 120 17.25 74.88 -3.34
C LEU A 120 18.71 74.90 -3.81
N ALA A 121 18.99 75.19 -5.08
CA ALA A 121 20.37 75.13 -5.61
C ALA A 121 20.82 76.36 -6.40
N GLY A 122 20.27 77.55 -6.14
CA GLY A 122 20.84 78.76 -6.73
C GLY A 122 20.05 80.03 -6.45
N VAL A 123 20.27 80.62 -5.26
CA VAL A 123 20.56 82.04 -4.94
C VAL A 123 20.41 82.22 -3.44
#